data_AF-A0A7C8IA51-F1
#
_entry.id   AF-A0A7C8IA51-F1
#
_cell.length_a   1.000
_cell.length_b   1.000
_cell.length_c   1.000
_cell.angle_alpha   90.00
_cell.angle_beta   90.00
_cell.angle_gamma   90.00
#
_symmetry.space_group_name_H-M   'P 1'
#
loop_
_entity.id
_entity.type
_entity.pdbx_description
1 polymer ?
#
loop_
_entity_poly.entity_id
_entity_poly.type
_entity_poly.pdbx_seq_one_letter_code
_entity_poly.pdbx_strand_id
1 'polypeptide(L)'
;MPTLQGLPQELLEIIFLYSMNISLPRASPDLGLKLSSKAVTMEVVMRTFFHTVDHKAPARKQTGTSDVSRQSELLACRFFTWSFFLDYVNKAHDAFINLRGKAWEKTGVAIPDASYFDGLWPFKFTTINFLSFAEGFLIPEKLLHGPWTEEKASLLYVLVSLNGEIDWKGSMAGEIAKEGLRTAIAEKNERAVAALSVLLGIEKAITTDTIRYAVHSGGCDLNIIRHLLFNAQILYKDTPKDVINFLDPALWKWADDRTSSDDHGERLKDMLKKAEKFTLDFYTNGEKDWLKLVPFPYSGAKFDTRSVFDDIVRELLTRLYQNHGRRITSRGGRRAAQGLA
;
A
#
# COMPACT_ATOMS: atom_id res chain seq x y z
N MET A 1 -3.12 48.27 0.12
CA MET A 1 -4.29 47.36 0.13
C MET A 1 -3.97 46.20 1.06
N PRO A 2 -4.90 45.76 1.93
CA PRO A 2 -4.66 44.58 2.76
C PRO A 2 -4.54 43.35 1.88
N THR A 3 -3.47 42.58 2.05
CA THR A 3 -3.23 41.32 1.35
C THR A 3 -3.49 40.16 2.30
N LEU A 4 -3.88 39.00 1.76
CA LEU A 4 -4.09 37.79 2.55
C LEU A 4 -2.84 37.42 3.37
N GLN A 5 -1.65 37.62 2.81
CA GLN A 5 -0.35 37.37 3.46
C GLN A 5 -0.07 38.26 4.67
N GLY A 6 -0.69 39.46 4.72
CA GLY A 6 -0.56 40.40 5.82
C GLY A 6 -1.44 40.09 7.04
N LEU A 7 -2.28 39.04 6.97
CA LEU A 7 -3.08 38.61 8.11
C LEU A 7 -2.20 37.95 9.19
N PRO A 8 -2.57 38.08 10.49
CA PRO A 8 -2.01 37.27 11.57
C PRO A 8 -2.10 35.78 11.26
N GLN A 9 -1.10 35.02 11.76
CA GLN A 9 -1.00 33.58 11.51
C GLN A 9 -2.25 32.84 11.98
N GLU A 10 -2.80 33.20 13.13
CA GLU A 10 -3.97 32.55 13.72
C GLU A 10 -5.21 32.67 12.81
N LEU A 11 -5.39 33.83 12.17
CA LEU A 11 -6.48 34.01 11.21
C LEU A 11 -6.27 33.21 9.94
N LEU A 12 -5.03 33.11 9.47
CA LEU A 12 -4.69 32.26 8.33
C LEU A 12 -4.94 30.79 8.63
N GLU A 13 -4.56 30.31 9.81
CA GLU A 13 -4.80 28.94 10.27
C GLU A 13 -6.30 28.64 10.36
N ILE A 14 -7.11 29.56 10.90
CA ILE A 14 -8.57 29.42 10.95
C ILE A 14 -9.16 29.34 9.54
N ILE A 15 -8.77 30.23 8.63
CA ILE A 15 -9.23 30.23 7.23
C ILE A 15 -8.85 28.92 6.55
N PHE A 16 -7.62 28.45 6.75
CA PHE A 16 -7.14 27.22 6.16
C PHE A 16 -7.90 26.00 6.70
N LEU A 17 -8.05 25.86 8.01
CA LEU A 17 -8.77 24.75 8.64
C LEU A 17 -10.27 24.75 8.34
N TYR A 18 -10.85 25.93 8.10
CA TYR A 18 -12.24 26.04 7.67
C TYR A 18 -12.42 25.66 6.20
N SER A 19 -11.55 26.15 5.32
CA SER A 19 -11.63 25.89 3.87
C SER A 19 -11.13 24.50 3.48
N MET A 20 -10.24 23.90 4.28
CA MET A 20 -9.54 22.64 4.00
C MET A 20 -8.86 22.63 2.61
N ASN A 21 -8.52 23.81 2.07
CA ASN A 21 -7.97 23.95 0.73
C ASN A 21 -6.44 23.96 0.76
N ILE A 22 -5.83 22.81 0.46
CA ILE A 22 -4.36 22.64 0.43
C ILE A 22 -3.67 23.49 -0.63
N SER A 23 -4.41 24.10 -1.56
CA SER A 23 -3.85 25.06 -2.52
C SER A 23 -3.43 26.36 -1.84
N LEU A 24 -4.03 26.70 -0.69
CA LEU A 24 -3.72 27.92 0.05
C LEU A 24 -2.26 27.99 0.53
N PRO A 25 -1.72 27.01 1.29
CA PRO A 25 -0.31 27.00 1.65
C PRO A 25 0.62 26.86 0.44
N ARG A 26 0.13 26.37 -0.70
CA ARG A 26 0.91 26.23 -1.95
C ARG A 26 0.93 27.51 -2.79
N ALA A 27 0.04 28.46 -2.51
CA ALA A 27 -0.11 29.68 -3.30
C ALA A 27 1.09 30.64 -3.12
N SER A 28 1.76 30.62 -1.96
CA SER A 28 3.04 31.33 -1.79
C SER A 28 3.90 30.68 -0.70
N PRO A 29 5.24 30.83 -0.76
CA PRO A 29 6.15 30.32 0.27
C PRO A 29 5.87 30.90 1.66
N ASP A 30 5.50 32.18 1.76
CA ASP A 30 5.17 32.84 3.03
C ASP A 30 3.92 32.23 3.70
N LEU A 31 2.87 31.98 2.92
CA LEU A 31 1.67 31.27 3.41
C LEU A 31 2.00 29.83 3.78
N GLY A 32 2.83 29.16 2.97
CA GLY A 32 3.32 27.83 3.25
C GLY A 32 4.02 27.75 4.61
N LEU A 33 4.94 28.66 4.90
CA LEU A 33 5.65 28.72 6.19
C LEU A 33 4.70 28.93 7.37
N LYS A 34 3.74 29.86 7.24
CA LYS A 34 2.77 30.16 8.31
C LYS A 34 1.79 29.01 8.56
N LEU A 35 1.43 28.23 7.54
CA LEU A 35 0.38 27.21 7.60
C LEU A 35 0.91 25.77 7.71
N SER A 36 2.23 25.56 7.63
CA SER A 36 2.83 24.21 7.68
C SER A 36 3.27 23.78 9.08
N SER A 37 2.75 24.42 10.14
CA SER A 37 3.05 24.00 11.51
C SER A 37 2.58 22.54 11.73
N LYS A 38 3.28 21.80 12.60
CA LYS A 38 2.93 20.40 12.90
C LYS A 38 1.50 20.28 13.44
N ALA A 39 1.06 21.24 14.25
CA ALA A 39 -0.29 21.27 14.79
C ALA A 39 -1.36 21.43 13.69
N VAL A 40 -1.15 22.39 12.78
CA VAL A 40 -2.10 22.66 11.68
C VAL A 40 -2.17 21.49 10.71
N THR A 41 -1.01 20.98 10.28
CA THR A 41 -0.96 19.82 9.36
C THR A 41 -1.55 18.55 9.98
N MET A 42 -1.32 18.30 11.28
CA MET A 42 -1.96 17.20 12.00
C MET A 42 -3.48 17.37 12.08
N GLU A 43 -3.96 18.58 12.37
CA GLU A 43 -5.41 18.85 12.43
C GLU A 43 -6.08 18.66 11.06
N VAL A 44 -5.43 19.09 9.97
CA VAL A 44 -5.91 18.83 8.61
C VAL A 44 -6.02 17.33 8.35
N VAL A 45 -5.01 16.54 8.72
CA VAL A 45 -5.03 15.08 8.56
C VAL A 45 -6.11 14.45 9.44
N MET A 46 -6.27 14.87 10.70
CA MET A 46 -7.36 14.40 11.56
C MET A 46 -8.74 14.66 10.94
N ARG A 47 -8.97 15.83 10.34
CA ARG A 47 -10.22 16.18 9.65
C ARG A 47 -10.47 15.39 8.37
N THR A 48 -9.42 15.10 7.61
CA THR A 48 -9.53 14.40 6.32
C THR A 48 -9.59 12.87 6.45
N PHE A 49 -9.07 12.33 7.54
CA PHE A 49 -9.06 10.90 7.80
C PHE A 49 -9.95 10.56 9.01
N PHE A 50 -9.50 10.81 10.23
CA PHE A 50 -10.18 10.34 11.44
C PHE A 50 -11.64 10.84 11.57
N HIS A 51 -11.90 12.14 11.40
CA HIS A 51 -13.23 12.73 11.64
C HIS A 51 -14.27 12.43 10.56
N THR A 52 -13.92 11.73 9.49
CA THR A 52 -14.87 11.41 8.41
C THR A 52 -15.78 10.23 8.74
N VAL A 53 -15.55 9.55 9.86
CA VAL A 53 -16.35 8.40 10.30
C VAL A 53 -16.92 8.68 11.70
N ASP A 54 -18.18 8.30 11.91
CA ASP A 54 -18.76 8.29 13.26
C ASP A 54 -18.24 7.08 14.05
N HIS A 55 -17.17 7.28 14.79
CA HIS A 55 -16.56 6.26 15.64
C HIS A 55 -17.41 5.82 16.83
N LYS A 56 -18.50 6.54 17.15
CA LYS A 56 -19.44 6.15 18.21
C LYS A 56 -20.51 5.19 17.71
N ALA A 57 -20.85 5.25 16.42
CA ALA A 57 -21.81 4.33 15.82
C ALA A 57 -21.26 2.88 15.79
N PRO A 58 -22.13 1.86 15.91
CA PRO A 58 -21.75 0.48 15.65
C PRO A 58 -21.23 0.34 14.22
N ALA A 59 -20.20 -0.50 14.00
CA ALA A 59 -19.54 -0.65 12.69
C ALA A 59 -20.50 -0.83 11.49
N ARG A 60 -21.61 -1.56 11.68
CA ARG A 60 -22.64 -1.79 10.63
C ARG A 60 -23.46 -0.56 10.24
N LYS A 61 -23.42 0.51 11.06
CA LYS A 61 -24.15 1.77 10.86
C LYS A 61 -23.21 2.96 10.65
N GLN A 62 -21.90 2.72 10.57
CA GLN A 62 -20.94 3.78 10.29
C GLN A 62 -21.15 4.28 8.86
N THR A 63 -21.53 5.54 8.74
CA THR A 63 -21.55 6.28 7.47
C THR A 63 -20.30 7.14 7.40
N GLY A 64 -19.45 6.89 6.41
CA GLY A 64 -18.25 7.68 6.17
C GLY A 64 -18.51 8.83 5.20
N THR A 65 -17.95 10.01 5.47
CA THR A 65 -17.87 11.15 4.55
C THR A 65 -16.49 11.27 3.90
N SER A 66 -15.69 10.21 3.94
CA SER A 66 -14.31 10.22 3.48
C SER A 66 -14.20 10.61 2.01
N ASP A 67 -13.31 11.55 1.72
CA ASP A 67 -13.03 12.04 0.38
C ASP A 67 -11.70 11.45 -0.11
N VAL A 68 -11.79 10.50 -1.03
CA VAL A 68 -10.66 9.78 -1.62
C VAL A 68 -9.66 10.75 -2.27
N SER A 69 -10.14 11.79 -2.95
CA SER A 69 -9.27 12.72 -3.68
C SER A 69 -8.46 13.54 -2.68
N ARG A 70 -9.11 14.07 -1.64
CA ARG A 70 -8.42 14.83 -0.58
C ARG A 70 -7.43 13.99 0.20
N GLN A 71 -7.77 12.73 0.55
CA GLN A 71 -6.81 11.83 1.20
C GLN A 71 -5.58 11.60 0.32
N SER A 72 -5.79 11.33 -0.97
CA SER A 72 -4.71 11.12 -1.93
C SER A 72 -3.79 12.35 -2.05
N GLU A 73 -4.39 13.55 -2.13
CA GLU A 73 -3.64 14.81 -2.19
C GLU A 73 -2.81 15.07 -0.92
N LEU A 74 -3.34 14.76 0.27
CA LEU A 74 -2.60 14.90 1.53
C LEU A 74 -1.43 13.91 1.63
N LEU A 75 -1.63 12.66 1.19
CA LEU A 75 -0.55 11.66 1.16
C LEU A 75 0.58 12.10 0.22
N ALA A 76 0.27 12.78 -0.87
CA ALA A 76 1.25 13.36 -1.79
C ALA A 76 2.03 14.54 -1.20
N CYS A 77 1.52 15.21 -0.16
CA CYS A 77 2.19 16.35 0.44
C CYS A 77 3.53 15.96 1.08
N ARG A 78 4.53 16.85 1.01
CA ARG A 78 5.91 16.57 1.47
C ARG A 78 6.01 16.25 2.96
N PHE A 79 5.16 16.85 3.78
CA PHE A 79 5.17 16.64 5.24
C PHE A 79 4.68 15.25 5.66
N PHE A 80 3.94 14.55 4.79
CA PHE A 80 3.38 13.23 5.11
C PHE A 80 4.47 12.16 4.95
N THR A 81 5.27 11.99 6.01
CA THR A 81 6.36 11.02 6.14
C THR A 81 5.93 9.82 7.01
N TRP A 82 6.80 8.82 7.16
CA TRP A 82 6.58 7.70 8.06
C TRP A 82 6.40 8.16 9.51
N SER A 83 7.30 9.02 10.00
CA SER A 83 7.21 9.58 11.35
C SER A 83 5.92 10.37 11.57
N PHE A 84 5.51 11.18 10.59
CA PHE A 84 4.23 11.90 10.65
C PHE A 84 3.04 10.93 10.66
N PHE A 85 3.09 9.85 9.87
CA PHE A 85 2.05 8.83 9.88
C PHE A 85 1.91 8.18 11.27
N LEU A 86 3.01 7.84 11.94
CA LEU A 86 2.96 7.30 13.31
C LEU A 86 2.43 8.33 14.32
N ASP A 87 2.81 9.60 14.19
CA ASP A 87 2.22 10.69 15.00
C ASP A 87 0.69 10.79 14.79
N TYR A 88 0.23 10.61 13.54
CA TYR A 88 -1.20 10.59 13.23
C TYR A 88 -1.89 9.39 13.87
N VAL A 89 -1.30 8.19 13.80
CA VAL A 89 -1.84 6.99 14.46
C VAL A 89 -2.03 7.23 15.96
N ASN A 90 -1.02 7.79 16.64
CA ASN A 90 -1.10 8.12 18.06
C ASN A 90 -2.19 9.16 18.34
N LYS A 91 -2.26 10.23 17.54
CA LYS A 91 -3.28 11.28 17.70
C LYS A 91 -4.70 10.74 17.50
N ALA A 92 -4.88 9.86 16.51
CA ALA A 92 -6.14 9.20 16.23
C ALA A 92 -6.54 8.22 17.34
N HIS A 93 -5.58 7.50 17.91
CA HIS A 93 -5.77 6.62 19.06
C HIS A 93 -6.24 7.39 20.29
N ASP A 94 -5.55 8.48 20.65
CA ASP A 94 -5.95 9.35 21.75
C ASP A 94 -7.37 9.91 21.55
N ALA A 95 -7.67 10.37 20.34
CA ALA A 95 -8.99 10.89 20.00
C ALA A 95 -10.07 9.79 20.13
N PHE A 96 -9.77 8.56 19.69
CA PHE A 96 -10.67 7.42 19.79
C PHE A 96 -10.95 7.03 21.24
N ILE A 97 -9.92 6.98 22.09
CA ILE A 97 -10.06 6.75 23.55
C ILE A 97 -10.98 7.80 24.16
N ASN A 98 -10.72 9.08 23.88
CA ASN A 98 -11.50 10.19 24.41
C ASN A 98 -12.98 10.14 23.97
N LEU A 99 -13.26 9.71 22.74
CA LEU A 99 -14.63 9.57 22.22
C LEU A 99 -15.42 8.43 22.89
N ARG A 100 -14.75 7.33 23.24
CA ARG A 100 -15.35 6.14 23.87
C ARG A 100 -15.48 6.28 25.40
N GLY A 101 -14.65 7.14 26.01
CA GLY A 101 -14.72 7.53 27.41
C GLY A 101 -14.42 6.41 28.42
N LYS A 102 -14.62 6.70 29.71
CA LYS A 102 -14.32 5.80 30.86
C LYS A 102 -15.09 4.47 30.86
N ALA A 103 -16.13 4.33 30.04
CA ALA A 103 -16.87 3.08 29.90
C ALA A 103 -16.02 1.99 29.22
N TRP A 104 -15.10 2.38 28.33
CA TRP A 104 -14.23 1.43 27.63
C TRP A 104 -13.07 0.92 28.50
N GLU A 105 -12.53 1.77 29.39
CA GLU A 105 -11.50 1.39 30.38
C GLU A 105 -11.93 0.17 31.21
N LYS A 106 -13.23 0.04 31.47
CA LYS A 106 -13.81 -1.08 32.24
C LYS A 106 -13.95 -2.38 31.45
N THR A 107 -13.83 -2.35 30.12
CA THR A 107 -14.01 -3.55 29.27
C THR A 107 -12.77 -4.44 29.24
N GLY A 108 -11.60 -3.93 29.62
CA GLY A 108 -10.32 -4.66 29.53
C GLY A 108 -9.85 -4.92 28.09
N VAL A 109 -10.53 -4.37 27.07
CA VAL A 109 -10.14 -4.53 25.66
C VAL A 109 -9.06 -3.51 25.32
N ALA A 110 -7.84 -3.99 25.06
CA ALA A 110 -6.75 -3.17 24.58
C ALA A 110 -7.09 -2.55 23.21
N ILE A 111 -6.97 -1.22 23.11
CA ILE A 111 -7.18 -0.50 21.85
C ILE A 111 -5.84 -0.48 21.10
N PRO A 112 -5.78 -0.99 19.86
CA PRO A 112 -4.57 -0.97 19.04
C PRO A 112 -3.97 0.43 18.88
N ASP A 113 -2.70 0.59 19.26
CA ASP A 113 -1.95 1.85 19.16
C ASP A 113 -0.85 1.77 18.07
N ALA A 114 0.09 2.72 18.05
CA ALA A 114 1.19 2.72 17.09
C ALA A 114 2.12 1.50 17.19
N SER A 115 2.20 0.80 18.33
CA SER A 115 3.03 -0.41 18.48
C SER A 115 2.54 -1.57 17.61
N TYR A 116 1.30 -1.52 17.12
CA TYR A 116 0.78 -2.52 16.18
C TYR A 116 1.46 -2.45 14.80
N PHE A 117 2.15 -1.35 14.51
CA PHE A 117 3.02 -1.22 13.33
C PHE A 117 4.41 -1.81 13.55
N ASP A 118 4.77 -2.24 14.77
CA ASP A 118 6.07 -2.86 15.04
C ASP A 118 6.20 -4.19 14.28
N GLY A 119 7.30 -4.30 13.53
CA GLY A 119 7.54 -5.42 12.62
C GLY A 119 6.62 -5.45 11.39
N LEU A 120 5.71 -4.48 11.25
CA LEU A 120 4.85 -4.27 10.07
C LEU A 120 4.05 -5.52 9.67
N TRP A 121 3.39 -6.14 10.64
CA TRP A 121 2.53 -7.29 10.42
C TRP A 121 1.12 -6.86 10.01
N PRO A 122 0.67 -7.09 8.76
CA PRO A 122 -0.64 -6.61 8.30
C PRO A 122 -1.81 -7.07 9.16
N PHE A 123 -1.82 -8.32 9.60
CA PHE A 123 -2.87 -8.85 10.47
C PHE A 123 -2.98 -8.12 11.83
N LYS A 124 -1.93 -7.41 12.28
CA LYS A 124 -1.97 -6.55 13.46
C LYS A 124 -2.51 -5.18 13.11
N PHE A 125 -1.79 -4.40 12.30
CA PHE A 125 -2.13 -2.99 12.11
C PHE A 125 -3.41 -2.76 11.29
N THR A 126 -3.84 -3.71 10.46
CA THR A 126 -5.13 -3.60 9.74
C THR A 126 -6.34 -3.70 10.68
N THR A 127 -6.14 -4.11 11.94
CA THR A 127 -7.20 -4.08 12.97
C THR A 127 -7.47 -2.66 13.50
N ILE A 128 -6.59 -1.70 13.21
CA ILE A 128 -6.73 -0.29 13.58
C ILE A 128 -7.74 0.38 12.63
N ASN A 129 -9.02 0.11 12.86
CA ASN A 129 -10.11 0.53 11.97
C ASN A 129 -10.46 2.03 12.07
N PHE A 130 -9.97 2.74 13.09
CA PHE A 130 -10.28 4.16 13.29
C PHE A 130 -9.40 5.11 12.47
N LEU A 131 -8.42 4.61 11.72
CA LEU A 131 -7.58 5.45 10.86
C LEU A 131 -8.32 5.98 9.62
N SER A 132 -9.47 5.39 9.27
CA SER A 132 -10.44 5.92 8.30
C SER A 132 -9.88 6.21 6.89
N PHE A 133 -8.93 5.41 6.42
CA PHE A 133 -8.50 5.44 5.01
C PHE A 133 -9.66 5.05 4.10
N ALA A 134 -9.94 5.88 3.11
CA ALA A 134 -10.99 5.67 2.13
C ALA A 134 -10.56 4.63 1.10
N GLU A 135 -11.42 3.66 0.80
CA GLU A 135 -11.08 2.63 -0.18
C GLU A 135 -10.72 3.24 -1.57
N GLY A 136 -9.58 2.82 -2.12
CA GLY A 136 -9.09 3.30 -3.42
C GLY A 136 -8.49 4.71 -3.40
N PHE A 137 -7.93 5.13 -2.26
CA PHE A 137 -7.01 6.27 -2.21
C PHE A 137 -5.74 5.97 -3.01
N LEU A 138 -5.10 7.01 -3.53
CA LEU A 138 -3.95 6.85 -4.42
C LEU A 138 -2.64 6.92 -3.63
N ILE A 139 -1.77 5.94 -3.89
CA ILE A 139 -0.38 5.96 -3.45
C ILE A 139 0.36 7.08 -4.19
N PRO A 140 1.01 8.00 -3.48
CA PRO A 140 1.69 9.12 -4.12
C PRO A 140 2.96 8.67 -4.84
N GLU A 141 3.25 9.26 -6.00
CA GLU A 141 4.41 8.93 -6.84
C GLU A 141 5.74 8.98 -6.06
N LYS A 142 5.88 9.89 -5.09
CA LYS A 142 7.06 10.00 -4.22
C LYS A 142 7.40 8.71 -3.46
N LEU A 143 6.43 7.81 -3.29
CA LEU A 143 6.58 6.51 -2.62
C LEU A 143 6.76 5.35 -3.60
N LEU A 144 6.64 5.58 -4.91
CA LEU A 144 6.66 4.53 -5.93
C LEU A 144 8.04 4.30 -6.57
N HIS A 145 9.06 5.07 -6.23
CA HIS A 145 10.42 4.94 -6.77
C HIS A 145 11.51 5.08 -5.71
N GLY A 146 12.75 4.67 -5.96
CA GLY A 146 13.89 4.84 -5.04
C GLY A 146 14.35 6.30 -4.86
N PRO A 147 15.35 6.58 -3.99
CA PRO A 147 16.07 5.61 -3.16
C PRO A 147 15.19 5.01 -2.06
N TRP A 148 15.39 3.74 -1.73
CA TRP A 148 14.52 2.99 -0.80
C TRP A 148 15.05 3.02 0.63
N THR A 149 14.73 4.09 1.36
CA THR A 149 14.93 4.13 2.81
C THR A 149 13.94 3.22 3.54
N GLU A 150 14.30 2.77 4.74
CA GLU A 150 13.43 1.93 5.56
C GLU A 150 12.08 2.61 5.85
N GLU A 151 12.09 3.88 6.22
CA GLU A 151 10.87 4.65 6.48
C GLU A 151 9.96 4.74 5.26
N LYS A 152 10.54 4.98 4.07
CA LYS A 152 9.79 5.08 2.83
C LYS A 152 9.16 3.75 2.43
N ALA A 153 9.92 2.67 2.50
CA ALA A 153 9.43 1.32 2.22
C ALA A 153 8.34 0.91 3.23
N SER A 154 8.48 1.28 4.50
CA SER A 154 7.50 1.01 5.55
C SER A 154 6.19 1.77 5.32
N LEU A 155 6.28 3.07 4.97
CA LEU A 155 5.10 3.86 4.64
C LEU A 155 4.38 3.32 3.40
N LEU A 156 5.12 3.03 2.32
CA LEU A 156 4.54 2.42 1.12
C LEU A 156 3.81 1.11 1.46
N TYR A 157 4.49 0.22 2.19
CA TYR A 157 3.97 -1.09 2.57
C TYR A 157 2.67 -0.99 3.38
N VAL A 158 2.62 -0.08 4.37
CA VAL A 158 1.43 0.15 5.17
C VAL A 158 0.30 0.70 4.31
N LEU A 159 0.55 1.70 3.47
CA LEU A 159 -0.50 2.28 2.62
C LEU A 159 -1.07 1.25 1.64
N VAL A 160 -0.23 0.38 1.05
CA VAL A 160 -0.70 -0.74 0.23
C VAL A 160 -1.56 -1.69 1.05
N SER A 161 -1.12 -2.06 2.26
CA SER A 161 -1.87 -2.94 3.17
C SER A 161 -3.21 -2.32 3.64
N LEU A 162 -3.34 -1.00 3.58
CA LEU A 162 -4.56 -0.24 3.84
C LEU A 162 -5.42 -0.01 2.58
N ASN A 163 -5.13 -0.74 1.49
CA ASN A 163 -5.85 -0.72 0.20
C ASN A 163 -5.60 0.54 -0.66
N GLY A 164 -4.39 1.10 -0.58
CA GLY A 164 -3.96 2.14 -1.50
C GLY A 164 -3.72 1.60 -2.91
N GLU A 165 -4.03 2.42 -3.92
CA GLU A 165 -3.99 2.06 -5.34
C GLU A 165 -3.05 2.98 -6.14
N ILE A 166 -2.65 2.56 -7.34
CA ILE A 166 -1.90 3.40 -8.28
C ILE A 166 -2.88 4.07 -9.25
N ASP A 167 -2.63 5.34 -9.59
CA ASP A 167 -3.31 5.99 -10.71
C ASP A 167 -2.68 5.61 -12.05
N TRP A 168 -3.24 4.57 -12.68
CA TRP A 168 -2.78 4.05 -13.96
C TRP A 168 -3.20 4.86 -15.19
N LYS A 169 -4.19 5.75 -15.05
CA LYS A 169 -4.81 6.43 -16.20
C LYS A 169 -4.55 7.93 -16.21
N GLY A 170 -4.51 8.56 -15.04
CA GLY A 170 -4.37 10.00 -14.88
C GLY A 170 -2.94 10.48 -14.65
N SER A 171 -1.96 9.57 -14.51
CA SER A 171 -0.59 9.92 -14.14
C SER A 171 0.45 8.95 -14.70
N MET A 172 1.73 9.22 -14.41
CA MET A 172 2.86 8.33 -14.72
C MET A 172 3.17 7.35 -13.59
N ALA A 173 2.35 7.31 -12.53
CA ALA A 173 2.56 6.48 -11.35
C ALA A 173 2.77 5.00 -11.67
N GLY A 174 2.09 4.46 -12.69
CA GLY A 174 2.28 3.08 -13.15
C GLY A 174 3.70 2.80 -13.70
N GLU A 175 4.22 3.68 -14.54
CA GLU A 175 5.58 3.55 -15.08
C GLU A 175 6.63 3.82 -13.98
N ILE A 176 6.37 4.82 -13.13
CA ILE A 176 7.21 5.10 -11.96
C ILE A 176 7.30 3.89 -11.04
N ALA A 177 6.19 3.18 -10.80
CA ALA A 177 6.16 1.97 -9.98
C ALA A 177 6.91 0.79 -10.63
N LYS A 178 6.86 0.64 -11.96
CA LYS A 178 7.64 -0.39 -12.68
C LYS A 178 9.14 -0.16 -12.52
N GLU A 179 9.59 1.08 -12.71
CA GLU A 179 11.01 1.44 -12.50
C GLU A 179 11.39 1.38 -11.02
N GLY A 180 10.48 1.80 -10.14
CA GLY A 180 10.61 1.65 -8.70
C GLY A 180 10.81 0.20 -8.27
N LEU A 181 10.09 -0.75 -8.89
CA LEU A 181 10.27 -2.17 -8.59
C LEU A 181 11.66 -2.64 -9.01
N ARG A 182 12.17 -2.22 -10.17
CA ARG A 182 13.54 -2.55 -10.61
C ARG A 182 14.58 -2.04 -9.63
N THR A 183 14.47 -0.77 -9.22
CA THR A 183 15.38 -0.19 -8.23
C THR A 183 15.27 -0.88 -6.87
N ALA A 184 14.07 -1.26 -6.43
CA ALA A 184 13.87 -2.01 -5.17
C ALA A 184 14.51 -3.40 -5.22
N ILE A 185 14.41 -4.09 -6.35
CA ILE A 185 15.07 -5.38 -6.59
C ILE A 185 16.59 -5.21 -6.54
N ALA A 186 17.14 -4.19 -7.21
CA ALA A 186 18.58 -3.92 -7.24
C ALA A 186 19.14 -3.58 -5.84
N GLU A 187 18.39 -2.81 -5.05
CA GLU A 187 18.73 -2.45 -3.67
C GLU A 187 18.42 -3.57 -2.65
N LYS A 188 17.86 -4.71 -3.11
CA LYS A 188 17.39 -5.83 -2.27
C LYS A 188 16.42 -5.39 -1.17
N ASN A 189 15.62 -4.36 -1.43
CA ASN A 189 14.63 -3.87 -0.49
C ASN A 189 13.35 -4.73 -0.59
N GLU A 190 13.33 -5.84 0.15
CA GLU A 190 12.22 -6.81 0.13
C GLU A 190 10.87 -6.14 0.41
N ARG A 191 10.83 -5.15 1.30
CA ARG A 191 9.57 -4.48 1.69
C ARG A 191 8.98 -3.63 0.60
N ALA A 192 9.81 -2.87 -0.12
CA ALA A 192 9.37 -2.14 -1.30
C ALA A 192 8.93 -3.09 -2.42
N VAL A 193 9.67 -4.18 -2.64
CA VAL A 193 9.28 -5.24 -3.59
C VAL A 193 7.92 -5.83 -3.23
N ALA A 194 7.68 -6.18 -1.96
CA ALA A 194 6.42 -6.76 -1.49
C ALA A 194 5.23 -5.85 -1.82
N ALA A 195 5.36 -4.56 -1.51
CA ALA A 195 4.31 -3.57 -1.75
C ALA A 195 4.08 -3.32 -3.25
N LEU A 196 5.14 -3.11 -4.03
CA LEU A 196 5.04 -2.86 -5.47
C LEU A 196 4.56 -4.09 -6.25
N SER A 197 4.90 -5.30 -5.81
CA SER A 197 4.42 -6.55 -6.42
C SER A 197 2.90 -6.67 -6.33
N VAL A 198 2.29 -6.23 -5.23
CA VAL A 198 0.82 -6.18 -5.11
C VAL A 198 0.24 -5.18 -6.09
N LEU A 199 0.74 -3.94 -6.08
CA LEU A 199 0.21 -2.87 -6.92
C LEU A 199 0.31 -3.18 -8.42
N LEU A 200 1.45 -3.74 -8.85
CA LEU A 200 1.69 -4.14 -10.24
C LEU A 200 0.98 -5.46 -10.59
N GLY A 201 0.83 -6.38 -9.63
CA GLY A 201 0.16 -7.66 -9.84
C GLY A 201 -1.33 -7.49 -10.13
N ILE A 202 -2.00 -6.55 -9.47
CA ILE A 202 -3.42 -6.22 -9.70
C ILE A 202 -3.68 -5.82 -11.16
N GLU A 203 -2.80 -5.01 -11.75
CA GLU A 203 -2.88 -4.59 -13.16
C GLU A 203 -2.13 -5.51 -14.13
N LYS A 204 -1.70 -6.70 -13.69
CA LYS A 204 -0.97 -7.68 -14.52
C LYS A 204 0.29 -7.10 -15.17
N ALA A 205 0.95 -6.17 -14.46
CA ALA A 205 2.13 -5.45 -14.92
C ALA A 205 3.46 -6.10 -14.50
N ILE A 206 3.42 -7.21 -13.76
CA ILE A 206 4.60 -8.05 -13.53
C ILE A 206 4.82 -8.92 -14.77
N THR A 207 5.95 -8.72 -15.45
CA THR A 207 6.25 -9.39 -16.73
C THR A 207 7.35 -10.43 -16.58
N THR A 208 7.55 -11.25 -17.62
CA THR A 208 8.71 -12.15 -17.74
C THR A 208 10.03 -11.40 -17.58
N ASP A 209 10.10 -10.17 -18.12
CA ASP A 209 11.30 -9.32 -18.03
C ASP A 209 11.58 -8.88 -16.58
N THR A 210 10.54 -8.55 -15.81
CA THR A 210 10.68 -8.25 -14.37
C THR A 210 11.27 -9.45 -13.61
N ILE A 211 10.80 -10.66 -13.89
CA ILE A 211 11.30 -11.89 -13.25
C ILE A 211 12.75 -12.16 -13.66
N ARG A 212 13.07 -12.05 -14.96
CA ARG A 212 14.45 -12.18 -15.47
C ARG A 212 15.38 -11.17 -14.82
N TYR A 213 14.95 -9.92 -14.68
CA TYR A 213 15.75 -8.88 -14.02
C TYR A 213 16.06 -9.26 -12.57
N ALA A 214 15.08 -9.76 -11.81
CA ALA A 214 15.29 -10.21 -10.43
C ALA A 214 16.24 -11.40 -10.31
N VAL A 215 16.18 -12.34 -11.26
CA VAL A 215 17.05 -13.52 -11.29
C VAL A 215 18.48 -13.15 -11.68
N HIS A 216 18.67 -12.39 -12.77
CA HIS A 216 19.99 -12.08 -13.31
C HIS A 216 20.67 -10.92 -12.61
N SER A 217 20.00 -9.77 -12.51
CA SER A 217 20.57 -8.53 -11.98
C SER A 217 20.37 -8.40 -10.48
N GLY A 218 19.25 -8.91 -9.95
CA GLY A 218 18.94 -8.92 -8.51
C GLY A 218 19.67 -10.00 -7.71
N GLY A 219 20.43 -10.89 -8.38
CA GLY A 219 21.17 -11.97 -7.72
C GLY A 219 20.29 -13.14 -7.24
N CYS A 220 19.06 -13.26 -7.74
CA CYS A 220 18.12 -14.33 -7.41
C CYS A 220 17.85 -14.46 -5.90
N ASP A 221 17.52 -13.34 -5.25
CA ASP A 221 17.01 -13.37 -3.88
C ASP A 221 15.63 -14.06 -3.85
N LEU A 222 15.58 -15.25 -3.23
CA LEU A 222 14.38 -16.08 -3.24
C LEU A 222 13.20 -15.45 -2.51
N ASN A 223 13.41 -14.55 -1.55
CA ASN A 223 12.32 -13.82 -0.91
C ASN A 223 11.70 -12.80 -1.87
N ILE A 224 12.54 -12.07 -2.60
CA ILE A 224 12.09 -11.14 -3.66
C ILE A 224 11.35 -11.91 -4.76
N ILE A 225 11.93 -13.01 -5.23
CA ILE A 225 11.28 -13.87 -6.24
C ILE A 225 9.94 -14.40 -5.75
N ARG A 226 9.85 -14.79 -4.47
CA ARG A 226 8.59 -15.24 -3.85
C ARG A 226 7.52 -14.16 -3.92
N HIS A 227 7.82 -12.91 -3.56
CA HIS A 227 6.87 -11.80 -3.70
C HIS A 227 6.40 -11.60 -5.14
N LEU A 228 7.34 -11.61 -6.10
CA LEU A 228 7.02 -11.43 -7.51
C LEU A 228 6.13 -12.56 -8.05
N LEU A 229 6.55 -13.81 -7.87
CA LEU A 229 5.84 -14.97 -8.39
C LEU A 229 4.49 -15.17 -7.70
N PHE A 230 4.41 -14.95 -6.38
CA PHE A 230 3.16 -15.09 -5.64
C PHE A 230 2.09 -14.10 -6.11
N ASN A 231 2.49 -12.87 -6.43
CA ASN A 231 1.58 -11.87 -6.99
C ASN A 231 1.23 -12.18 -8.45
N ALA A 232 2.21 -12.60 -9.24
CA ALA A 232 2.02 -12.84 -10.66
C ALA A 232 1.17 -14.06 -10.99
N GLN A 233 1.17 -15.10 -10.13
CA GLN A 233 0.33 -16.29 -10.33
C GLN A 233 -1.17 -16.01 -10.19
N ILE A 234 -1.58 -15.00 -9.39
CA ILE A 234 -2.97 -14.80 -8.99
C ILE A 234 -3.88 -14.56 -10.19
N LEU A 235 -3.44 -13.71 -11.12
CA LEU A 235 -4.16 -13.40 -12.34
C LEU A 235 -3.53 -14.05 -13.58
N TYR A 236 -2.66 -15.05 -13.41
CA TYR A 236 -1.89 -15.65 -14.51
C TYR A 236 -2.79 -16.22 -15.61
N LYS A 237 -3.87 -16.91 -15.25
CA LYS A 237 -4.84 -17.48 -16.22
C LYS A 237 -5.49 -16.42 -17.11
N ASP A 238 -5.65 -15.20 -16.59
CA ASP A 238 -6.23 -14.07 -17.31
C ASP A 238 -5.16 -13.16 -17.95
N THR A 239 -3.88 -13.53 -17.85
CA THR A 239 -2.75 -12.74 -18.35
C THR A 239 -2.19 -13.38 -19.62
N PRO A 240 -2.00 -12.60 -20.71
CA PRO A 240 -1.42 -13.13 -21.94
C PRO A 240 -0.01 -13.73 -21.71
N LYS A 241 0.30 -14.84 -22.39
CA LYS A 241 1.59 -15.55 -22.24
C LYS A 241 2.80 -14.75 -22.72
N ASP A 242 2.59 -13.78 -23.60
CA ASP A 242 3.60 -12.83 -24.05
C ASP A 242 3.96 -11.80 -22.97
N VAL A 243 3.05 -11.52 -22.04
CA VAL A 243 3.32 -10.64 -20.88
C VAL A 243 4.10 -11.41 -19.82
N ILE A 244 3.65 -12.61 -19.46
CA ILE A 244 4.29 -13.45 -18.45
C ILE A 244 4.34 -14.92 -18.87
N ASN A 245 5.53 -15.50 -18.79
CA ASN A 245 5.80 -16.89 -19.11
C ASN A 245 6.69 -17.52 -18.02
N PHE A 246 6.09 -18.34 -17.15
CA PHE A 246 6.84 -19.07 -16.13
C PHE A 246 7.69 -20.22 -16.70
N LEU A 247 7.45 -20.61 -17.96
CA LEU A 247 8.23 -21.60 -18.72
C LEU A 247 9.24 -20.94 -19.65
N ASP A 248 9.66 -19.72 -19.33
CA ASP A 248 10.61 -18.97 -20.14
C ASP A 248 11.96 -19.71 -20.28
N PRO A 249 12.43 -20.02 -21.51
CA PRO A 249 13.65 -20.80 -21.69
C PRO A 249 14.90 -20.17 -21.08
N ALA A 250 14.99 -18.83 -21.03
CA ALA A 250 16.16 -18.16 -20.45
C ALA A 250 16.21 -18.31 -18.92
N LEU A 251 15.07 -18.19 -18.25
CA LEU A 251 14.97 -18.46 -16.80
C LEU A 251 15.31 -19.91 -16.46
N TRP A 252 14.79 -20.86 -17.24
CA TRP A 252 15.03 -22.29 -16.99
C TRP A 252 16.47 -22.68 -17.26
N LYS A 253 17.06 -22.18 -18.34
CA LYS A 253 18.49 -22.38 -18.62
C LYS A 253 19.36 -21.82 -17.50
N TRP A 254 19.08 -20.61 -17.01
CA TRP A 254 19.81 -20.04 -15.87
C TRP A 254 19.72 -20.94 -14.63
N ALA A 255 18.54 -21.48 -14.35
CA ALA A 255 18.33 -22.37 -13.22
C ALA A 255 19.06 -23.71 -13.39
N ASP A 256 19.04 -24.29 -14.60
CA ASP A 256 19.79 -25.51 -14.94
C ASP A 256 21.31 -25.32 -14.76
N ASP A 257 21.86 -24.22 -15.26
CA ASP A 257 23.29 -23.89 -15.16
C ASP A 257 23.76 -23.75 -13.70
N ARG A 258 22.85 -23.38 -12.79
CA ARG A 258 23.11 -23.16 -11.35
C ARG A 258 22.87 -24.38 -10.46
N THR A 259 22.15 -25.39 -10.97
CA THR A 259 21.72 -26.58 -10.22
C THR A 259 22.89 -27.38 -9.63
N SER A 260 24.07 -27.29 -10.23
CA SER A 260 25.29 -27.95 -9.78
C SER A 260 26.10 -27.15 -8.73
N SER A 261 25.79 -25.87 -8.55
CA SER A 261 26.59 -24.92 -7.75
C SER A 261 25.88 -24.41 -6.49
N ASP A 262 24.55 -24.27 -6.53
CA ASP A 262 23.71 -23.86 -5.41
C ASP A 262 22.30 -24.47 -5.53
N ASP A 263 21.58 -24.58 -4.42
CA ASP A 263 20.18 -25.05 -4.40
C ASP A 263 19.20 -23.98 -4.94
N HIS A 264 19.69 -22.78 -5.30
CA HIS A 264 18.82 -21.70 -5.80
C HIS A 264 18.20 -22.05 -7.15
N GLY A 265 18.93 -22.73 -8.03
CA GLY A 265 18.42 -23.19 -9.32
C GLY A 265 17.21 -24.12 -9.16
N GLU A 266 17.30 -25.14 -8.31
CA GLU A 266 16.19 -26.08 -8.07
C GLU A 266 15.02 -25.42 -7.35
N ARG A 267 15.29 -24.57 -6.34
CA ARG A 267 14.23 -23.81 -5.66
C ARG A 267 13.51 -22.87 -6.61
N LEU A 268 14.22 -22.17 -7.50
CA LEU A 268 13.60 -21.30 -8.50
C LEU A 268 12.71 -22.11 -9.46
N LYS A 269 13.16 -23.27 -9.95
CA LYS A 269 12.36 -24.16 -10.80
C LYS A 269 11.09 -24.62 -10.09
N ASP A 270 11.19 -25.03 -8.83
CA ASP A 270 10.04 -25.43 -8.02
C ASP A 270 9.03 -24.28 -7.89
N MET A 271 9.51 -23.07 -7.58
CA MET A 271 8.65 -21.89 -7.45
C MET A 271 7.97 -21.53 -8.77
N LEU A 272 8.68 -21.56 -9.91
CA LEU A 272 8.11 -21.30 -11.24
C LEU A 272 7.05 -22.34 -11.62
N LYS A 273 7.31 -23.64 -11.38
CA LYS A 273 6.35 -24.73 -11.61
C LYS A 273 5.09 -24.56 -10.75
N LYS A 274 5.24 -24.17 -9.49
CA LYS A 274 4.12 -23.95 -8.58
C LYS A 274 3.30 -22.71 -8.95
N ALA A 275 3.97 -21.62 -9.34
CA ALA A 275 3.32 -20.38 -9.78
C ALA A 275 2.48 -20.60 -11.05
N GLU A 276 3.01 -21.37 -12.01
CA GLU A 276 2.29 -21.72 -13.24
C GLU A 276 0.96 -22.44 -12.96
N LYS A 277 0.94 -23.32 -11.95
CA LYS A 277 -0.25 -24.07 -11.52
C LYS A 277 -1.15 -23.30 -10.55
N PHE A 278 -0.80 -22.07 -10.19
CA PHE A 278 -1.42 -21.29 -9.11
C PHE A 278 -1.45 -22.07 -7.77
N THR A 279 -0.31 -22.65 -7.41
CA THR A 279 -0.11 -23.49 -6.22
C THR A 279 1.08 -23.04 -5.38
N LEU A 280 1.70 -21.90 -5.71
CA LEU A 280 2.82 -21.39 -4.93
C LEU A 280 2.30 -20.80 -3.62
N ASP A 281 2.55 -21.50 -2.51
CA ASP A 281 2.31 -20.96 -1.18
C ASP A 281 3.24 -19.78 -0.89
N PHE A 282 2.75 -18.79 -0.15
CA PHE A 282 3.60 -17.68 0.28
C PHE A 282 4.59 -18.14 1.37
N TYR A 283 4.13 -18.86 2.39
CA TYR A 283 5.00 -19.50 3.39
C TYR A 283 5.13 -20.99 3.08
N THR A 284 6.35 -21.51 3.07
CA THR A 284 6.54 -22.94 2.81
C THR A 284 6.28 -23.77 4.08
N ASN A 285 5.69 -24.96 3.92
CA ASN A 285 5.42 -25.86 5.04
C ASN A 285 6.71 -26.22 5.78
N GLY A 286 6.78 -25.89 7.09
CA GLY A 286 7.93 -26.16 7.94
C GLY A 286 8.96 -25.04 8.04
N GLU A 287 8.78 -23.93 7.31
CA GLU A 287 9.63 -22.73 7.42
C GLU A 287 9.39 -22.08 8.79
N LYS A 288 10.36 -22.17 9.71
CA LYS A 288 10.27 -21.57 11.06
C LYS A 288 10.74 -20.12 11.10
N ASP A 289 11.43 -19.67 10.06
CA ASP A 289 12.00 -18.33 9.91
C ASP A 289 11.03 -17.31 9.27
N TRP A 290 9.73 -17.62 9.22
CA TRP A 290 8.71 -16.71 8.65
C TRP A 290 8.67 -15.33 9.31
N LEU A 291 9.17 -15.20 10.55
CA LEU A 291 9.36 -13.91 11.23
C LEU A 291 10.39 -12.99 10.56
N LYS A 292 11.29 -13.53 9.75
CA LYS A 292 12.31 -12.77 9.00
C LYS A 292 11.84 -12.39 7.59
N LEU A 293 10.76 -12.99 7.10
CA LEU A 293 10.18 -12.69 5.79
C LEU A 293 9.26 -11.48 5.89
N VAL A 294 9.29 -10.59 4.90
CA VAL A 294 8.28 -9.53 4.81
C VAL A 294 6.92 -10.19 4.50
N PRO A 295 5.88 -9.97 5.31
CA PRO A 295 4.58 -10.58 5.07
C PRO A 295 3.95 -10.06 3.77
N PHE A 296 3.04 -10.85 3.21
CA PHE A 296 2.20 -10.39 2.11
C PHE A 296 1.27 -9.23 2.57
N PRO A 297 1.24 -8.06 1.88
CA PRO A 297 0.51 -6.87 2.33
C PRO A 297 -0.98 -7.06 2.63
N TYR A 298 -1.69 -7.91 1.87
CA TYR A 298 -3.12 -8.17 2.09
C TYR A 298 -3.40 -9.31 3.08
N SER A 299 -2.40 -9.74 3.87
CA SER A 299 -2.65 -10.67 4.97
C SER A 299 -3.52 -10.00 6.05
N GLY A 300 -4.57 -10.66 6.52
CA GLY A 300 -5.49 -10.10 7.50
C GLY A 300 -6.44 -11.14 8.09
N ALA A 301 -7.38 -10.71 8.93
CA ALA A 301 -8.30 -11.61 9.62
C ALA A 301 -9.17 -12.49 8.68
N LYS A 302 -9.36 -12.07 7.42
CA LYS A 302 -10.11 -12.81 6.39
C LYS A 302 -9.24 -13.66 5.48
N PHE A 303 -7.92 -13.46 5.50
CA PHE A 303 -6.97 -14.11 4.62
C PHE A 303 -5.62 -14.19 5.32
N ASP A 304 -5.34 -15.36 5.89
CA ASP A 304 -4.05 -15.64 6.51
C ASP A 304 -3.19 -16.40 5.51
N THR A 305 -2.11 -15.78 5.02
CA THR A 305 -1.17 -16.43 4.12
C THR A 305 -0.45 -17.63 4.74
N ARG A 306 -0.54 -17.80 6.07
CA ARG A 306 -0.02 -18.97 6.81
C ARG A 306 -0.98 -20.16 6.82
N SER A 307 -2.24 -19.94 6.42
CA SER A 307 -3.21 -21.03 6.27
C SER A 307 -2.98 -21.79 4.96
N VAL A 308 -3.54 -22.99 4.86
CA VAL A 308 -3.39 -23.85 3.68
C VAL A 308 -3.91 -23.13 2.44
N PHE A 309 -3.11 -23.10 1.36
CA PHE A 309 -3.46 -22.45 0.10
C PHE A 309 -4.40 -23.31 -0.76
N ASP A 310 -5.61 -23.51 -0.25
CA ASP A 310 -6.66 -24.30 -0.90
C ASP A 310 -7.40 -23.51 -2.01
N ASP A 311 -8.36 -24.17 -2.67
CA ASP A 311 -9.12 -23.59 -3.78
C ASP A 311 -9.99 -22.39 -3.34
N ILE A 312 -10.47 -22.37 -2.08
CA ILE A 312 -11.30 -21.27 -1.56
C ILE A 312 -10.43 -20.02 -1.40
N VAL A 313 -9.24 -20.19 -0.83
CA VAL A 313 -8.25 -19.13 -0.62
C VAL A 313 -7.81 -18.54 -1.96
N ARG A 314 -7.56 -19.38 -2.98
CA ARG A 314 -7.21 -18.95 -4.34
C ARG A 314 -8.32 -18.16 -5.03
N GLU A 315 -9.57 -18.60 -4.90
CA GLU A 315 -10.73 -17.90 -5.44
C GLU A 315 -10.92 -16.54 -4.77
N LEU A 316 -10.73 -16.46 -3.44
CA LEU A 316 -10.84 -15.21 -2.70
C LEU A 316 -9.77 -14.20 -3.12
N LEU A 317 -8.52 -14.64 -3.32
CA LEU A 317 -7.45 -13.79 -3.85
C LEU A 317 -7.71 -13.32 -5.28
N THR A 318 -8.16 -14.22 -6.15
CA THR A 318 -8.53 -13.87 -7.53
C THR A 318 -9.59 -12.78 -7.53
N ARG A 319 -10.63 -12.94 -6.71
CA ARG A 319 -11.69 -11.92 -6.55
C ARG A 319 -11.17 -10.62 -5.97
N LEU A 320 -10.28 -10.66 -4.99
CA LEU A 320 -9.65 -9.46 -4.42
C LEU A 320 -8.93 -8.67 -5.53
N TYR A 321 -8.06 -9.33 -6.29
CA TYR A 321 -7.29 -8.71 -7.37
C TYR A 321 -8.19 -8.20 -8.49
N GLN A 322 -9.17 -9.00 -8.92
CA GLN A 322 -10.14 -8.58 -9.94
C GLN A 322 -11.01 -7.42 -9.47
N ASN A 323 -11.41 -7.37 -8.20
CA ASN A 323 -12.24 -6.29 -7.67
C ASN A 323 -11.47 -4.97 -7.61
N HIS A 324 -10.19 -4.99 -7.19
CA HIS A 324 -9.33 -3.82 -7.28
C HIS A 324 -9.12 -3.40 -8.75
N GLY A 325 -8.77 -4.32 -9.65
CA GLY A 325 -8.59 -4.01 -11.07
C GLY A 325 -9.86 -3.50 -11.78
N ARG A 326 -11.05 -4.03 -11.43
CA ARG A 326 -12.34 -3.57 -12.00
C ARG A 326 -12.74 -2.17 -11.52
N ARG A 327 -12.39 -1.79 -10.30
CA ARG A 327 -12.64 -0.42 -9.78
C ARG A 327 -11.74 0.60 -10.46
N ILE A 328 -10.50 0.24 -10.77
CA ILE A 328 -9.55 1.04 -11.54
C ILE A 328 -10.06 1.25 -12.98
N THR A 329 -10.59 0.20 -13.61
CA THR A 329 -11.10 0.29 -14.99
C THR A 329 -12.44 1.04 -15.10
N SER A 330 -13.36 0.91 -14.13
CA SER A 330 -14.72 1.47 -14.17
C SER A 330 -14.86 2.95 -13.78
N ARG A 331 -13.93 3.53 -13.00
CA ARG A 331 -13.98 4.96 -12.61
C ARG A 331 -13.91 5.94 -13.81
N GLY A 332 -13.50 5.48 -14.99
CA GLY A 332 -13.47 6.29 -16.22
C GLY A 332 -14.82 6.47 -16.94
N GLY A 333 -15.80 5.58 -16.71
CA GLY A 333 -17.08 5.63 -17.42
C GLY A 333 -18.05 6.70 -16.90
N ARG A 334 -17.92 7.10 -15.62
CA ARG A 334 -18.85 8.05 -14.99
C ARG A 334 -18.46 9.53 -15.15
N ARG A 335 -17.19 9.85 -15.44
CA ARG A 335 -16.77 11.24 -15.70
C ARG A 335 -17.14 11.74 -17.11
N ALA A 336 -17.34 10.85 -18.08
CA ALA A 336 -17.82 11.24 -19.41
C ALA A 336 -19.33 11.56 -19.47
N ALA A 337 -20.10 11.23 -18.43
CA ALA A 337 -21.55 11.44 -18.38
C ALA A 337 -22.00 12.60 -17.47
N GLN A 338 -21.06 13.36 -16.87
CA GLN A 338 -21.37 14.51 -16.01
C GLN A 338 -20.77 15.84 -16.51
N GLY A 339 -20.39 15.89 -17.79
CA GLY A 339 -19.90 17.12 -18.46
C GLY A 339 -20.87 17.71 -19.49
N LEU A 340 -22.12 17.26 -19.52
CA LEU A 340 -23.19 17.82 -20.35
C LEU A 340 -24.46 17.96 -19.49
N ALA A 341 -24.53 19.08 -18.77
CA ALA A 341 -25.77 19.73 -18.34
C ALA A 341 -25.45 21.19 -18.01
#